data_AF-A0A1W2H7K9-F1
#
_entry.id   AF-A0A1W2H7K9-F1
#
_cell.length_a   1.000
_cell.length_b   1.000
_cell.length_c   1.000
_cell.angle_alpha   90.00
_cell.angle_beta   90.00
_cell.angle_gamma   90.00
#
_symmetry.space_group_name_H-M   'P 1'
#
loop_
_entity.id
_entity.type
_entity.pdbx_description
1 polymer ?
#
loop_
_entity_poly.entity_id
_entity_poly.type
_entity_poly.pdbx_seq_one_letter_code
_entity_poly.pdbx_strand_id
1 'polypeptide(L)'
;MKDNKSNRNKWLHIRLTAAEYDRIHRAFSGSVHQRISDYARAMLLRKPIIGVYQNPALKDIIGELSALKKDIHGIANNFNQTVRKLNALGPTEAKKLVPGLESEQKKVLEFLTVLEHYLHQTAEKWLRS
;
A
#
# COMPACT_ATOMS: atom_id res chain seq x y z
N MET A 1 -33.46 -7.05 -3.62
CA MET A 1 -34.12 -7.56 -2.40
C MET A 1 -33.18 -7.28 -1.24
N LYS A 2 -33.63 -6.54 -0.21
CA LYS A 2 -32.82 -6.30 1.00
C LYS A 2 -32.84 -7.59 1.83
N ASP A 3 -31.77 -8.36 1.78
CA ASP A 3 -31.61 -9.54 2.61
C ASP A 3 -31.67 -9.11 4.08
N ASN A 4 -32.74 -9.50 4.76
CA ASN A 4 -32.91 -9.32 6.19
C ASN A 4 -31.74 -10.05 6.86
N LYS A 5 -30.84 -9.33 7.55
CA LYS A 5 -29.63 -9.89 8.17
C LYS A 5 -30.02 -10.81 9.34
N SER A 6 -30.47 -12.02 9.02
CA SER A 6 -30.69 -13.07 10.01
C SER A 6 -29.35 -13.51 10.58
N ASN A 7 -29.22 -13.42 11.90
CA ASN A 7 -28.02 -13.87 12.60
C ASN A 7 -27.82 -15.38 12.37
N ARG A 8 -26.60 -15.76 11.98
CA ARG A 8 -26.23 -17.15 11.73
C ARG A 8 -26.08 -17.86 13.08
N ASN A 9 -27.06 -18.70 13.44
CA ASN A 9 -27.13 -19.36 14.75
C ASN A 9 -27.07 -20.90 14.69
N LYS A 10 -26.89 -21.48 13.50
CA LYS A 10 -26.73 -22.93 13.31
C LYS A 10 -25.30 -23.26 12.91
N TRP A 11 -24.74 -24.30 13.54
CA TRP A 11 -23.37 -24.75 13.30
C TRP A 11 -23.37 -25.98 12.40
N LEU A 12 -22.48 -25.98 11.41
CA LEU A 12 -22.21 -27.13 10.55
C LEU A 12 -20.80 -27.61 10.85
N HIS A 13 -20.68 -28.78 11.49
CA HIS A 13 -19.40 -29.38 11.84
C HIS A 13 -19.02 -30.40 10.76
N ILE A 14 -17.85 -30.22 10.16
CA ILE A 14 -17.31 -31.12 9.15
C ILE A 14 -15.99 -31.67 9.68
N ARG A 15 -15.85 -32.99 9.73
CA ARG A 15 -14.56 -33.63 10.00
C ARG A 15 -13.79 -33.73 8.70
N LEU A 16 -12.52 -33.37 8.74
CA LEU A 16 -11.61 -33.39 7.60
C LEU A 16 -10.40 -34.24 7.95
N THR A 17 -9.92 -34.98 6.97
CA THR A 17 -8.55 -35.52 6.98
C THR A 17 -7.55 -34.38 6.78
N ALA A 18 -6.28 -34.60 7.10
CA ALA A 18 -5.23 -33.60 6.92
C ALA A 18 -5.11 -33.14 5.45
N ALA A 19 -5.18 -34.09 4.51
CA ALA A 19 -5.12 -33.78 3.08
C ALA A 19 -6.30 -32.90 2.60
N GLU A 20 -7.50 -33.14 3.11
CA GLU A 20 -8.68 -32.32 2.79
C GLU A 20 -8.57 -30.92 3.39
N TYR A 21 -8.09 -30.82 4.63
CA TYR A 21 -7.82 -29.55 5.29
C TYR A 21 -6.83 -28.70 4.49
N ASP A 22 -5.69 -29.28 4.09
CA ASP A 22 -4.66 -28.60 3.32
C ASP A 22 -5.15 -28.15 1.94
N ARG A 23 -5.98 -28.96 1.28
CA ARG A 23 -6.58 -28.61 -0.01
C ARG A 23 -7.50 -27.39 0.13
N ILE A 24 -8.36 -27.38 1.15
CA ILE A 24 -9.27 -26.27 1.43
C ILE A 24 -8.49 -25.00 1.79
N HIS A 25 -7.45 -25.11 2.61
CA HIS A 25 -6.63 -23.98 3.01
C HIS A 25 -5.82 -23.37 1.86
N ARG A 26 -5.27 -24.20 0.96
CA ARG A 26 -4.62 -23.69 -0.25
C ARG A 26 -5.61 -22.93 -1.13
N ALA A 27 -6.78 -23.51 -1.39
CA ALA A 27 -7.79 -22.85 -2.21
C ALA A 27 -8.35 -21.56 -1.55
N PHE A 28 -8.44 -21.52 -0.22
CA PHE A 28 -8.77 -20.33 0.55
C PHE A 28 -7.73 -19.21 0.38
N SER A 29 -6.43 -19.54 0.47
CA SER A 29 -5.35 -18.55 0.32
C SER A 29 -5.33 -17.88 -1.06
N GLY A 30 -5.84 -18.55 -2.09
CA GLY A 30 -6.01 -18.00 -3.43
C GLY A 30 -7.30 -17.22 -3.63
N SER A 31 -8.12 -16.99 -2.60
CA SER A 31 -9.43 -16.32 -2.70
C SER A 31 -9.46 -14.97 -2.00
N VAL A 32 -10.36 -14.07 -2.42
CA VAL A 32 -10.52 -12.73 -1.80
C VAL A 32 -11.11 -12.77 -0.38
N HIS A 33 -11.45 -13.96 0.14
CA HIS A 33 -12.07 -14.09 1.45
C HIS A 33 -11.03 -13.92 2.56
N GLN A 34 -11.37 -13.13 3.59
CA GLN A 34 -10.50 -12.92 4.76
C GLN A 34 -10.62 -14.00 5.84
N ARG A 35 -11.70 -14.79 5.80
CA ARG A 35 -12.01 -15.82 6.81
C ARG A 35 -12.35 -17.14 6.13
N ILE A 36 -11.79 -18.23 6.65
CA ILE A 36 -12.02 -19.59 6.15
C ILE A 36 -13.50 -19.98 6.20
N SER A 37 -14.25 -19.51 7.20
CA SER A 37 -15.67 -19.79 7.36
C SER A 37 -16.53 -19.09 6.31
N ASP A 38 -16.11 -17.92 5.81
CA ASP A 38 -16.80 -17.22 4.73
C ASP A 38 -16.51 -17.86 3.38
N TYR A 39 -15.25 -18.25 3.14
CA TYR A 39 -14.83 -19.03 1.98
C TYR A 39 -15.55 -20.39 1.90
N ALA A 40 -15.50 -21.18 2.97
CA ALA A 40 -16.14 -22.49 3.03
C ALA A 40 -17.66 -22.38 2.82
N ARG A 41 -18.30 -21.33 3.37
CA ARG A 41 -19.71 -21.07 3.13
C ARG A 41 -19.99 -20.71 1.68
N ALA A 42 -19.18 -19.86 1.05
CA ALA A 42 -19.33 -19.53 -0.36
C ALA A 42 -19.22 -20.79 -1.23
N MET A 43 -18.25 -21.65 -0.93
CA MET A 43 -18.08 -22.95 -1.59
C MET A 43 -19.30 -23.86 -1.42
N LEU A 44 -19.75 -24.06 -0.17
CA LEU A 44 -20.87 -24.94 0.16
C LEU A 44 -22.21 -24.45 -0.41
N LEU A 45 -22.43 -23.14 -0.43
CA LEU A 45 -23.64 -22.51 -0.97
C LEU A 45 -23.53 -22.20 -2.47
N ARG A 46 -22.49 -22.70 -3.15
CA ARG A 46 -22.21 -22.47 -4.58
C ARG A 46 -22.24 -20.99 -4.98
N LYS A 47 -21.80 -20.12 -4.09
CA LYS A 47 -21.60 -18.70 -4.38
C LYS A 47 -20.30 -18.54 -5.17
N PRO A 48 -20.20 -17.53 -6.05
CA PRO A 48 -18.97 -17.27 -6.79
C PRO A 48 -17.81 -17.01 -5.81
N ILE A 49 -16.72 -17.76 -5.98
CA ILE A 49 -15.47 -17.54 -5.27
C ILE A 49 -14.56 -16.77 -6.22
N ILE A 50 -14.35 -15.50 -5.91
CA ILE A 50 -13.42 -14.66 -6.67
C ILE A 50 -12.01 -15.02 -6.21
N GLY A 51 -11.18 -15.46 -7.15
CA GLY A 51 -9.76 -15.67 -6.92
C GLY A 51 -9.05 -14.33 -6.70
N VAL A 52 -8.03 -14.30 -5.84
CA VAL A 52 -7.13 -13.14 -5.80
C VAL A 52 -6.25 -13.22 -7.03
N TYR A 53 -6.53 -12.36 -8.01
CA TYR A 53 -5.55 -12.05 -9.03
C TYR A 53 -4.57 -11.04 -8.45
N GLN A 54 -3.44 -11.52 -7.91
CA GLN A 54 -2.33 -10.63 -7.61
C GLN A 54 -1.53 -10.46 -8.89
N ASN A 55 -1.62 -9.29 -9.53
CA ASN A 55 -0.65 -8.92 -10.55
C ASN A 55 0.67 -8.63 -9.82
N PRO A 56 1.72 -9.47 -9.95
CA PRO A 56 2.97 -9.27 -9.23
C PRO A 56 3.60 -7.91 -9.56
N ALA A 57 3.49 -7.49 -10.83
CA ALA A 57 3.99 -6.18 -11.27
C ALA A 57 3.27 -5.03 -10.55
N LEU A 58 1.94 -5.11 -10.32
CA LEU A 58 1.22 -4.09 -9.55
C LEU A 58 1.72 -4.03 -8.10
N LYS A 59 1.99 -5.19 -7.50
CA LYS A 59 2.42 -5.27 -6.10
C LYS A 59 3.81 -4.65 -5.93
N ASP A 60 4.72 -4.93 -6.86
CA ASP A 60 6.06 -4.36 -6.88
C ASP A 60 6.00 -2.84 -7.08
N ILE A 61 5.16 -2.38 -8.01
CA ILE A 61 4.90 -0.95 -8.24
C ILE A 61 4.36 -0.25 -6.98
N ILE A 62 3.38 -0.84 -6.30
CA ILE A 62 2.84 -0.28 -5.04
C ILE A 62 3.94 -0.23 -3.96
N GLY A 63 4.80 -1.24 -3.90
CA GLY A 63 5.93 -1.28 -2.97
C GLY A 63 6.91 -0.13 -3.22
N GLU A 64 7.30 0.07 -4.47
CA GLU A 64 8.20 1.15 -4.89
C GLU A 64 7.60 2.53 -4.60
N LEU A 65 6.33 2.76 -4.97
CA LEU A 65 5.63 4.02 -4.67
C LEU A 65 5.50 4.30 -3.16
N SER A 66 5.36 3.25 -2.35
CA SER A 66 5.28 3.38 -0.90
C SER A 66 6.62 3.76 -0.27
N ALA A 67 7.71 3.18 -0.74
CA ALA A 67 9.07 3.56 -0.34
C ALA A 67 9.35 5.03 -0.71
N LEU A 68 8.99 5.39 -1.94
CA LEU A 68 9.16 6.73 -2.48
C LEU A 68 8.41 7.79 -1.66
N LYS A 69 7.17 7.50 -1.26
CA LYS A 69 6.38 8.35 -0.37
C LYS A 69 7.09 8.59 0.97
N LYS A 70 7.75 7.57 1.52
CA LYS A 70 8.48 7.68 2.78
C LYS A 70 9.69 8.61 2.65
N ASP A 71 10.40 8.52 1.53
CA ASP A 71 11.57 9.37 1.25
C ASP A 71 11.15 10.84 1.11
N ILE A 72 10.06 11.11 0.38
CA ILE A 72 9.45 12.47 0.30
C ILE A 72 9.14 12.99 1.69
N HIS A 73 8.52 12.17 2.54
CA HIS A 73 8.13 12.58 3.88
C HIS A 73 9.35 12.95 4.74
N GLY A 74 10.45 12.21 4.59
CA GLY A 74 11.72 12.53 5.26
C GLY A 74 12.30 13.86 4.79
N ILE A 75 12.38 14.08 3.47
CA ILE A 75 12.88 15.32 2.87
C ILE A 75 12.03 16.52 3.33
N ALA A 76 10.69 16.41 3.24
CA ALA A 76 9.78 17.48 3.65
C ALA A 76 9.91 17.81 5.15
N ASN A 77 10.10 16.79 5.98
CA ASN A 77 10.29 16.99 7.41
C ASN A 77 11.62 17.69 7.73
N ASN A 78 12.71 17.33 7.03
CA ASN A 78 14.00 18.01 7.18
C ASN A 78 13.92 19.47 6.74
N PHE A 79 13.30 19.73 5.60
CA PHE A 79 13.06 21.09 5.12
C PHE A 79 12.27 21.92 6.14
N ASN A 80 11.17 21.38 6.67
CA ASN A 80 10.37 22.03 7.71
C ASN A 80 11.17 22.32 8.99
N GLN A 81 12.08 21.42 9.40
CA GLN A 81 12.94 21.65 10.54
C GLN A 81 13.93 22.80 10.28
N THR A 82 14.51 22.84 9.08
CA THR A 82 15.43 23.91 8.67
C THR A 82 14.72 25.27 8.65
N VAL A 83 13.50 25.33 8.10
CA VAL A 83 12.66 26.55 8.11
C VAL A 83 12.30 26.98 9.53
N ARG A 84 11.93 26.05 10.41
CA ARG A 84 11.65 26.38 11.83
C ARG A 84 12.87 26.95 12.56
N LYS A 85 14.07 26.39 12.32
CA LYS A 85 15.32 26.92 12.87
C LYS A 85 15.62 28.33 12.36
N LEU A 86 15.39 28.59 11.08
CA LEU A 86 15.55 29.92 10.48
C LEU A 86 14.64 30.95 11.15
N ASN A 87 13.36 30.62 11.33
CA ASN A 87 12.37 31.51 11.95
C ASN A 87 12.62 31.78 13.45
N ALA A 88 13.40 30.93 14.12
CA ALA A 88 13.75 31.09 15.53
C ALA A 88 15.00 31.95 15.77
N LEU A 89 15.75 32.30 14.71
CA LEU A 89 17.00 33.05 14.78
C LEU A 89 16.81 34.53 14.42
N GLY A 90 17.68 35.40 14.96
CA GLY A 90 17.69 36.82 14.63
C GLY A 90 18.12 37.09 13.17
N PRO A 91 17.80 38.27 12.60
CA PRO A 91 18.01 38.59 11.17
C PRO A 91 19.47 38.47 10.69
N THR A 92 20.45 38.61 11.58
CA THR A 92 21.88 38.52 11.27
C THR A 92 22.38 37.06 11.19
N GLU A 93 21.76 36.15 11.97
CA GLU A 93 22.10 34.73 12.01
C GLU A 93 21.35 33.93 10.94
N ALA A 94 20.11 34.35 10.63
CA ALA A 94 19.31 33.79 9.55
C ALA A 94 20.02 33.87 8.18
N LYS A 95 20.74 34.95 7.90
CA LYS A 95 21.53 35.11 6.65
C LYS A 95 22.61 34.04 6.45
N LYS A 96 23.15 33.45 7.54
CA LYS A 96 24.17 32.39 7.45
C LYS A 96 23.58 31.03 7.04
N LEU A 97 22.26 30.85 7.18
CA LEU A 97 21.56 29.59 6.87
C LEU A 97 20.92 29.57 5.48
N VAL A 98 20.82 30.72 4.80
CA VAL A 98 20.25 30.84 3.45
C VAL A 98 20.91 29.88 2.44
N PRO A 99 22.25 29.74 2.38
CA PRO A 99 22.88 28.79 1.45
C PRO A 99 22.53 27.32 1.74
N GLY A 100 22.31 26.98 3.02
CA GLY A 100 21.89 25.63 3.43
C GLY A 100 20.44 25.33 3.00
N LEU A 101 19.56 26.34 3.08
CA LEU A 101 18.18 26.27 2.60
C LEU A 101 18.10 26.12 1.08
N GLU A 102 18.89 26.89 0.33
CA GLU A 102 18.96 26.78 -1.13
C GLU A 102 19.46 25.39 -1.56
N SER A 103 20.42 24.82 -0.82
CA SER A 103 20.90 23.45 -1.04
C SER A 103 19.81 22.40 -0.77
N GLU A 104 19.07 22.52 0.33
CA GLU A 104 17.95 21.60 0.61
C GLU A 104 16.81 21.73 -0.41
N GLN A 105 16.46 22.97 -0.79
CA GLN A 105 15.46 23.23 -1.82
C GLN A 105 15.87 22.62 -3.17
N LYS A 106 17.15 22.71 -3.54
CA LYS A 106 17.68 22.08 -4.75
C LYS A 106 17.57 20.56 -4.71
N LYS A 107 17.89 19.93 -3.57
CA LYS A 107 17.71 18.48 -3.39
C LYS A 107 16.24 18.05 -3.52
N VAL A 108 15.31 18.86 -2.99
CA VAL A 108 13.87 18.62 -3.13
C VAL A 108 13.47 18.67 -4.61
N LEU A 109 13.90 19.70 -5.34
CA LEU A 109 13.61 19.87 -6.76
C LEU A 109 14.19 18.73 -7.62
N GLU A 110 15.45 18.37 -7.42
CA GLU A 110 16.10 17.26 -8.12
C GLU A 110 15.36 15.94 -7.86
N PHE A 111 14.95 15.71 -6.62
CA PHE A 111 14.18 14.54 -6.27
C PHE A 111 12.79 14.54 -6.95
N LEU A 112 12.09 15.67 -7.00
CA LEU A 112 10.80 15.79 -7.71
C LEU A 112 10.92 15.43 -9.20
N THR A 113 12.03 15.81 -9.86
CA THR A 113 12.26 15.43 -11.26
C THR A 113 12.47 13.92 -11.43
N VAL A 114 13.19 13.28 -10.49
CA VAL A 114 13.35 11.82 -10.47
C VAL A 114 12.01 11.12 -10.23
N LEU A 115 11.17 11.65 -9.35
CA LEU A 115 9.81 11.14 -9.12
C LEU A 115 8.97 11.14 -10.39
N GLU A 116 8.97 12.27 -11.09
CA GLU A 116 8.20 12.45 -12.32
C GLU A 116 8.62 11.42 -13.36
N HIS A 117 9.93 11.23 -13.54
CA HIS A 117 10.47 10.20 -14.42
C HIS A 117 10.04 8.78 -14.01
N TYR A 118 10.12 8.45 -12.72
CA TYR A 118 9.75 7.14 -12.20
C TYR A 118 8.26 6.85 -12.36
N LEU A 119 7.41 7.85 -12.11
CA LEU A 119 5.96 7.77 -12.31
C LEU A 119 5.63 7.52 -13.78
N HIS A 120 6.28 8.23 -14.71
CA HIS A 120 6.10 8.00 -16.14
C HIS A 120 6.52 6.59 -16.57
N GLN A 121 7.70 6.13 -16.15
CA GLN A 121 8.16 4.76 -16.46
C GLN A 121 7.20 3.69 -15.89
N THR A 122 6.70 3.92 -14.69
CA THR A 122 5.76 3.02 -14.02
C THR A 122 4.41 2.99 -14.74
N ALA A 123 3.89 4.15 -15.14
CA ALA A 123 2.66 4.27 -15.91
C ALA A 123 2.78 3.63 -17.30
N GLU A 124 3.93 3.76 -17.96
CA GLU A 124 4.19 3.09 -19.24
C GLU A 124 4.23 1.56 -19.10
N LYS A 125 4.90 1.05 -18.06
CA LYS A 125 4.93 -0.39 -17.76
C LYS A 125 3.52 -0.92 -17.47
N TRP A 126 2.71 -0.16 -16.75
CA TRP A 126 1.31 -0.48 -16.45
C TRP A 126 0.44 -0.55 -17.71
N LEU A 127 0.57 0.40 -18.63
CA LEU A 127 -0.23 0.47 -19.85
C LEU A 127 0.14 -0.59 -20.90
N ARG A 128 1.31 -1.22 -20.79
CA ARG A 128 1.80 -2.26 -21.70
C ARG A 128 1.53 -3.70 -21.20
N SER A 129 0.96 -3.85 -20.00
CA SER A 129 0.58 -5.13 -19.37
C SER A 129 -0.92 -5.31 -19.33
#